data_AF-A0A3D4AGW9-F1
#
_entry.id   AF-A0A3D4AGW9-F1
#
_cell.length_a   1.000
_cell.length_b   1.000
_cell.length_c   1.000
_cell.angle_alpha   90.00
_cell.angle_beta   90.00
_cell.angle_gamma   90.00
#
_symmetry.space_group_name_H-M   'P 1'
#
loop_
_entity.id
_entity.type
_entity.pdbx_description
1 polymer ?
#
loop_
_entity_poly.entity_id
_entity_poly.type
_entity_poly.pdbx_seq_one_letter_code
_entity_poly.pdbx_strand_id
1 'polypeptide(L)' 'MIVHPNPASSMLFVKLPGGLNALEIRITDIMGKHIQTISPQAAFSELSFPIQLENGLYFIEALNKTSILARQKIMIVK' A
#
# COMPACT_ATOMS: atom_id res chain seq x y z
N MET A 1 7.83 -5.77 -4.55
CA MET A 1 6.74 -5.74 -3.56
C MET A 1 5.54 -6.38 -4.20
N ILE A 2 4.80 -7.16 -3.45
CA ILE A 2 3.58 -7.81 -3.90
C ILE A 2 2.41 -7.08 -3.27
N VAL A 3 1.44 -6.68 -4.08
CA VAL A 3 0.22 -6.00 -3.62
C VAL A 3 -0.97 -6.69 -4.25
N HIS A 4 -1.88 -7.16 -3.41
CA HIS A 4 -3.08 -7.86 -3.83
C HIS A 4 -4.31 -7.21 -3.20
N PRO A 5 -5.18 -6.56 -3.99
CA PRO A 5 -6.51 -6.22 -3.51
C PRO A 5 -7.32 -7.50 -3.33
N ASN A 6 -8.07 -7.58 -2.24
CA ASN A 6 -9.10 -8.57 -2.02
C ASN A 6 -10.47 -7.92 -2.30
N PRO A 7 -11.06 -8.15 -3.50
CA PRO A 7 -12.32 -7.52 -3.90
C PRO A 7 -13.50 -7.94 -3.02
N ALA A 8 -13.48 -9.16 -2.49
CA ALA A 8 -14.56 -9.69 -1.68
C ALA A 8 -14.67 -9.03 -0.30
N SER A 9 -13.55 -8.51 0.24
CA SER A 9 -13.51 -7.94 1.59
C SER A 9 -13.10 -6.47 1.65
N SER A 10 -12.89 -5.80 0.51
CA SER A 10 -12.34 -4.44 0.45
C SER A 10 -11.04 -4.27 1.26
N MET A 11 -10.20 -5.30 1.28
CA MET A 11 -8.91 -5.30 1.97
C MET A 11 -7.78 -5.24 0.94
N LEU A 12 -6.66 -4.60 1.31
CA LEU A 12 -5.43 -4.63 0.53
C LEU A 12 -4.38 -5.40 1.32
N PHE A 13 -3.81 -6.42 0.71
CA PHE A 13 -2.64 -7.12 1.23
C PHE A 13 -1.38 -6.59 0.57
N VAL A 14 -0.37 -6.28 1.39
CA VAL A 14 0.95 -5.81 0.97
C VAL A 14 2.01 -6.71 1.57
N LYS A 15 2.91 -7.22 0.73
CA LYS A 15 4.10 -7.99 1.14
C LYS A 15 5.37 -7.39 0.54
N LEU A 16 6.32 -7.07 1.42
CA LEU A 16 7.62 -6.52 1.06
C LEU A 16 8.58 -7.63 0.63
N PRO A 17 9.57 -7.30 -0.24
CA PRO A 17 10.72 -8.17 -0.48
C PRO A 17 11.43 -8.53 0.83
N GLY A 18 12.05 -9.71 0.88
CA GLY A 18 12.73 -10.20 2.08
C GLY A 18 13.77 -9.22 2.64
N GLY A 19 13.81 -9.10 3.96
CA GLY A 19 14.74 -8.21 4.67
C GLY A 19 14.30 -6.75 4.81
N LEU A 20 13.17 -6.36 4.19
CA LEU A 20 12.62 -5.01 4.33
C LEU A 20 11.48 -4.97 5.34
N ASN A 21 11.48 -3.94 6.18
CA ASN A 21 10.38 -3.61 7.07
C ASN A 21 9.99 -2.14 6.89
N ALA A 22 8.73 -1.89 6.58
CA ALA A 22 8.16 -0.55 6.46
C ALA A 22 7.48 -0.13 7.76
N LEU A 23 7.33 1.18 7.94
CA LEU A 23 6.58 1.78 9.05
C LEU A 23 5.26 2.37 8.57
N GLU A 24 5.15 2.70 7.29
CA GLU A 24 3.94 3.24 6.70
C GLU A 24 3.71 2.70 5.28
N ILE A 25 2.44 2.63 4.89
CA ILE A 25 2.00 2.55 3.51
C ILE A 25 1.37 3.88 3.12
N ARG A 26 1.79 4.43 1.98
CA ARG A 26 1.18 5.61 1.37
C ARG A 26 0.50 5.22 0.06
N ILE A 27 -0.70 5.74 -0.12
CA ILE A 27 -1.51 5.54 -1.32
C ILE A 27 -1.67 6.89 -2.02
N THR A 28 -1.30 6.94 -3.29
CA THR A 28 -1.51 8.10 -4.16
C THR A 28 -2.21 7.67 -5.44
N ASP A 29 -2.99 8.57 -6.04
CA ASP A 29 -3.50 8.32 -7.40
C ASP A 29 -2.40 8.53 -8.45
N ILE A 30 -2.71 8.25 -9.71
CA ILE A 30 -1.75 8.41 -10.81
C ILE A 30 -1.31 9.86 -11.05
N MET A 31 -2.08 10.84 -10.58
CA MET A 31 -1.76 12.27 -10.66
C MET A 31 -0.90 12.73 -9.46
N GLY A 32 -0.59 11.83 -8.52
CA GLY A 32 0.19 12.12 -7.32
C GLY A 32 -0.64 12.70 -6.17
N LYS A 33 -1.97 12.74 -6.29
CA LYS A 33 -2.85 13.16 -5.19
C LYS A 33 -2.74 12.14 -4.07
N HIS A 34 -2.51 12.61 -2.85
CA HIS A 34 -2.53 11.78 -1.67
C HIS A 34 -3.96 11.28 -1.37
N ILE A 35 -4.11 9.98 -1.20
CA ILE A 35 -5.40 9.34 -0.89
C ILE A 35 -5.45 8.90 0.56
N GLN A 36 -4.44 8.16 1.03
CA GLN A 36 -4.43 7.60 2.38
C GLN A 36 -3.01 7.24 2.83
N THR A 37 -2.75 7.33 4.12
CA THR A 37 -1.57 6.75 4.79
C THR A 37 -2.02 5.74 5.83
N ILE A 38 -1.34 4.60 5.91
CA ILE A 38 -1.54 3.56 6.92
C ILE A 38 -0.23 3.44 7.71
N SER A 39 -0.29 3.68 9.02
CA SER A 39 0.87 3.64 9.90
C SER A 39 0.63 2.66 11.06
N PRO A 40 0.95 1.35 10.88
CA PRO A 40 0.84 0.37 11.96
C PRO A 40 1.80 0.70 13.12
N GLN A 41 1.48 0.18 14.31
CA GLN A 41 2.23 0.46 15.55
C GLN A 41 3.68 -0.07 15.52
N ALA A 42 3.94 -1.09 14.71
CA ALA A 42 5.25 -1.71 14.56
C ALA A 42 5.63 -1.81 13.08
N ALA A 43 6.93 -1.89 12.83
CA ALA A 43 7.43 -2.13 11.48
C ALA A 43 6.95 -3.49 10.97
N PHE A 44 6.66 -3.59 9.67
CA PHE A 44 6.06 -4.77 9.08
C PHE A 44 6.75 -5.14 7.75
N SER A 45 6.82 -6.45 7.50
CA SER A 45 7.15 -7.02 6.19
C SER A 45 5.91 -7.42 5.40
N GLU A 46 4.79 -7.66 6.09
CA GLU A 46 3.48 -8.02 5.53
C GLU A 46 2.38 -7.27 6.29
N LEU A 47 1.37 -6.76 5.59
CA LEU A 47 0.26 -6.03 6.19
C LEU A 47 -1.02 -6.20 5.36
N SER A 48 -2.12 -6.42 6.07
CA SER A 48 -3.48 -6.36 5.52
C SER A 48 -4.24 -5.20 6.17
N PHE A 49 -4.88 -4.37 5.37
CA PHE A 49 -5.66 -3.25 5.86
C PHE A 49 -6.87 -2.95 4.98
N PRO A 50 -7.96 -2.39 5.53
CA PRO A 50 -9.12 -2.01 4.75
C PRO A 50 -8.80 -0.84 3.83
N ILE A 51 -9.34 -0.87 2.62
CA ILE A 51 -9.21 0.22 1.64
C ILE A 51 -10.58 0.69 1.17
N GLN A 52 -10.73 2.01 1.03
CA GLN A 52 -11.87 2.64 0.40
C GLN A 52 -11.37 3.43 -0.81
N LEU A 53 -11.06 2.69 -1.88
CA LEU A 53 -10.61 3.25 -3.15
C LEU A 53 -11.72 3.12 -4.19
N GLU A 54 -11.85 4.13 -5.04
CA GLU A 54 -12.69 4.08 -6.23
C GLU A 54 -11.99 3.30 -7.34
N ASN A 55 -12.72 3.04 -8.43
CA ASN A 55 -12.13 2.41 -9.62
C ASN A 55 -11.06 3.33 -10.22
N GLY A 56 -9.84 2.83 -10.40
CA GLY A 56 -8.73 3.66 -10.85
C GLY A 56 -7.35 3.04 -10.70
N LEU A 57 -6.34 3.83 -11.09
CA LEU A 57 -4.93 3.50 -10.95
C LEU A 57 -4.32 4.23 -9.76
N TYR A 58 -3.61 3.46 -8.93
CA TYR A 58 -2.99 3.97 -7.71
C TYR A 58 -1.55 3.50 -7.60
N PHE A 59 -0.74 4.28 -6.89
CA PHE A 59 0.56 3.86 -6.39
C PHE A 59 0.45 3.55 -4.90
N ILE A 60 0.97 2.39 -4.54
CA ILE A 60 1.16 1.94 -3.17
C ILE A 60 2.66 2.03 -2.89
N GLU A 61 3.03 2.81 -1.91
CA GLU A 61 4.40 3.04 -1.50
C GLU A 61 4.57 2.55 -0.06
N ALA A 62 5.58 1.72 0.17
CA ALA A 62 5.99 1.32 1.50
C ALA A 62 7.19 2.17 1.92
N LEU A 63 7.09 2.83 3.06
CA LEU A 63 8.12 3.78 3.51
C LEU A 63 8.64 3.43 4.90
N ASN A 64 9.89 3.81 5.15
CA ASN A 64 10.45 3.94 6.49
C ASN A 64 10.55 5.44 6.85
N LYS A 65 11.22 5.77 7.96
CA LYS A 65 11.33 7.17 8.45
C LYS A 65 11.94 8.14 7.42
N THR A 66 12.70 7.67 6.45
CA THR A 66 13.56 8.51 5.60
C THR A 66 13.45 8.23 4.11
N SER A 67 12.79 7.14 3.69
CA SER A 67 12.85 6.67 2.30
C SER A 67 11.66 5.78 1.92
N ILE A 68 11.35 5.80 0.62
CA ILE A 68 10.47 4.82 -0.01
C ILE A 68 11.26 3.53 -0.21
N LEU A 69 10.85 2.45 0.46
CA LEU A 69 11.47 1.13 0.37
C LEU A 69 11.02 0.37 -0.87
N ALA A 70 9.75 0.50 -1.22
CA ALA A 70 9.18 -0.13 -2.40
C ALA A 70 7.96 0.64 -2.89
N ARG A 71 7.70 0.55 -4.19
CA ARG A 71 6.52 1.14 -4.84
C ARG A 71 5.91 0.14 -5.79
N GLN A 72 4.59 0.06 -5.83
CA GLN A 72 3.84 -0.79 -6.75
C GLN A 72 2.65 0.00 -7.30
N LYS A 73 2.47 -0.07 -8.62
CA LYS A 73 1.25 0.39 -9.28
C LYS A 73 0.20 -0.72 -9.22
N ILE A 74 -1.03 -0.36 -8.84
CA ILE A 74 -2.17 -1.28 -8.88
C ILE A 74 -3.35 -0.63 -9.61
N MET A 75 -4.23 -1.48 -10.14
CA MET A 75 -5.54 -1.09 -10.63
C MET A 75 -6.58 -1.61 -9.65
N ILE A 76 -7.47 -0.74 -9.21
CA ILE A 76 -8.66 -1.11 -8.45
C ILE A 76 -9.82 -1.14 -9.43
N VAL A 77 -10.50 -2.28 -9.49
CA VAL A 77 -11.74 -2.49 -10.22
C VAL A 77 -12.71 -3.18 -9.27
N LYS A 78 -13.75 -2.46 -8.87
CA LYS A 78 -14.93 -2.93 -8.16
C LYS A 78 -16.04 -3.22 -9.17
#